data_AF-A0A1V6EY72-F1
#
_entry.id   AF-A0A1V6EY72-F1
#
_cell.length_a   1.000
_cell.length_b   1.000
_cell.length_c   1.000
_cell.angle_alpha   90.00
_cell.angle_beta   90.00
_cell.angle_gamma   90.00
#
_symmetry.space_group_name_H-M   'P 1'
#
loop_
_entity.id
_entity.type
_entity.pdbx_description
1 polymer ?
#
loop_
_entity_poly.entity_id
_entity_poly.type
_entity_poly.pdbx_seq_one_letter_code
_entity_poly.pdbx_strand_id
1 'polypeptide(L)'
;MPQATPETLLDMALARAPAGRNNAGFWLAQQLHANGYAEPDAEAVMCQFAASTGGAGKDSYTEREARATLKAEYRREAKDPWSGGSGGGPGNWQERKAHKARQSFPTAPPARRDPEPNPDSVERFRRESRKVKAIVGTPAAAYLESRGIPADLARAARCAYAPAWGSVGQAVVFPIVNEAGKSIAANGRAITAQSPDKQKRTYGPKIGGAFLTPGALEADPVAITEAPIDALTLALAGLPAIALCGTSGLPSWLIKRLGSPAADTPAGHSRTVYLAFDNDQAGETAAARIGAAMPLVRTVRLRPKGKDWNQDLQDAGVIALREWLEAAGTNGKATQYPPESPEASESQPDAISGHSVCDSCGAAVALHAYPEGNGWHWYECDSCGESAAILSNPEEAASESNPSASFCDPGGEVELPPAPDPVEYPSPEEMAARMAALAETIRASLVGRPLPIPIKPGESITGIDLYAVAEARSALSKSPQLARPALERLALLGIDVSKHLSGIIGVEHAEV
;
A
#
# COMPACT_ATOMS: atom_id res chain seq x y z
N MET A 1 10.53 -38.51 24.62
CA MET A 1 11.77 -38.67 23.82
C MET A 1 12.95 -38.39 24.72
N PRO A 2 14.12 -39.04 24.54
CA PRO A 2 15.31 -38.69 25.31
C PRO A 2 15.64 -37.20 25.13
N GLN A 3 16.09 -36.56 26.21
CA GLN A 3 16.56 -35.18 26.21
C GLN A 3 17.75 -35.06 25.24
N ALA A 4 17.72 -34.12 24.31
CA ALA A 4 18.87 -33.89 23.42
C ALA A 4 19.97 -33.14 24.17
N THR A 5 21.22 -33.60 24.02
CA THR A 5 22.39 -32.98 24.66
C THR A 5 22.60 -31.54 24.18
N PRO A 6 23.20 -30.66 25.00
CA PRO A 6 23.47 -29.27 24.61
C PRO A 6 24.28 -29.16 23.32
N GLU A 7 25.25 -30.07 23.13
CA GLU A 7 26.10 -30.13 21.94
C GLU A 7 25.27 -30.43 20.69
N THR A 8 24.32 -31.36 20.80
CA THR A 8 23.41 -31.70 19.70
C THR A 8 22.54 -30.51 19.33
N LEU A 9 21.98 -29.80 20.33
CA LEU A 9 21.16 -28.62 20.10
C LEU A 9 21.97 -27.47 19.47
N LEU A 10 23.23 -27.29 19.90
CA LEU A 10 24.14 -26.31 19.34
C LEU A 10 24.46 -26.60 17.86
N ASP A 11 24.83 -27.83 17.53
CA ASP A 11 25.12 -28.23 16.14
C ASP A 11 23.89 -28.01 15.23
N MET A 12 22.72 -28.36 15.74
CA MET A 12 21.45 -28.12 15.06
C MET A 12 21.17 -26.62 14.83
N ALA A 13 21.53 -25.76 15.78
CA ALA A 13 21.36 -24.31 15.63
C ALA A 13 22.37 -23.74 14.63
N LEU A 14 23.63 -24.19 14.66
CA LEU A 14 24.67 -23.79 13.71
C LEU A 14 24.30 -24.15 12.28
N ALA A 15 23.74 -25.34 12.06
CA ALA A 15 23.22 -25.74 10.76
C ALA A 15 22.07 -24.84 10.24
N ARG A 16 21.32 -24.18 11.14
CA ARG A 16 20.23 -23.23 10.80
C ARG A 16 20.71 -21.80 10.58
N ALA A 17 21.88 -21.43 11.11
CA ALA A 17 22.39 -20.06 11.10
C ALA A 17 22.49 -19.42 9.69
N PRO A 18 22.82 -20.13 8.59
CA PRO A 18 22.84 -19.55 7.25
C PRO A 18 21.49 -18.98 6.77
N ALA A 19 20.37 -19.47 7.30
CA ALA A 19 19.03 -18.96 6.98
C ALA A 19 18.59 -17.77 7.86
N GLY A 20 19.42 -17.38 8.84
CA GLY A 20 19.19 -16.25 9.73
C GLY A 20 19.66 -16.55 11.16
N ARG A 21 20.76 -15.90 11.58
CA ARG A 21 21.43 -16.12 12.88
C ARG A 21 20.51 -15.85 14.07
N ASN A 22 19.76 -14.74 14.05
CA ASN A 22 18.86 -14.36 15.14
C ASN A 22 17.74 -15.40 15.32
N ASN A 23 17.20 -15.94 14.22
CA ASN A 23 16.17 -16.97 14.27
C ASN A 23 16.72 -18.30 14.79
N ALA A 24 17.93 -18.67 14.38
CA ALA A 24 18.60 -19.86 14.86
C ALA A 24 18.95 -19.77 16.36
N GLY A 25 19.44 -18.61 16.83
CA GLY A 25 19.69 -18.35 18.25
C GLY A 25 18.41 -18.38 19.09
N PHE A 26 17.31 -17.79 18.60
CA PHE A 26 16.02 -17.89 19.28
C PHE A 26 15.49 -19.33 19.36
N TRP A 27 15.63 -20.10 18.27
CA TRP A 27 15.27 -21.52 18.27
C TRP A 27 16.11 -22.32 19.28
N LEU A 28 17.42 -22.06 19.36
CA LEU A 28 18.32 -22.71 20.31
C LEU A 28 17.90 -22.43 21.76
N ALA A 29 17.62 -21.17 22.11
CA ALA A 29 17.14 -20.80 23.44
C ALA A 29 15.85 -21.53 23.82
N GLN A 30 14.90 -21.67 22.88
CA GLN A 30 13.68 -22.44 23.09
C GLN A 30 13.95 -23.91 23.36
N GLN A 31 14.83 -24.54 22.59
CA GLN A 31 15.14 -25.95 22.79
C GLN A 31 15.88 -26.21 24.10
N LEU A 32 16.80 -25.33 24.49
CA LEU A 32 17.50 -25.45 25.77
C LEU A 32 16.52 -25.39 26.95
N HIS A 33 15.60 -24.43 26.92
CA HIS A 33 14.57 -24.30 27.96
C HIS A 33 13.61 -25.49 27.97
N ALA A 34 13.13 -25.90 26.79
CA ALA A 34 12.18 -27.01 26.65
C ALA A 34 12.78 -28.37 27.02
N ASN A 35 14.10 -28.55 26.86
CA ASN A 35 14.80 -29.74 27.32
C ASN A 35 15.19 -29.66 28.80
N GLY A 36 14.77 -28.63 29.55
CA GLY A 36 14.97 -28.53 30.99
C GLY A 36 16.40 -28.18 31.42
N TYR A 37 17.20 -27.58 30.55
CA TYR A 37 18.52 -27.07 30.94
C TYR A 37 18.37 -25.86 31.86
N ALA A 38 19.22 -25.76 32.89
CA ALA A 38 19.23 -24.59 33.75
C ALA A 38 19.72 -23.35 32.97
N GLU A 39 19.22 -22.17 33.32
CA GLU A 39 19.56 -20.91 32.62
C GLU A 39 21.10 -20.68 32.51
N PRO A 40 21.92 -20.91 33.56
CA PRO A 40 23.37 -20.74 33.46
C PRO A 40 24.04 -21.69 32.45
N ASP A 41 23.59 -22.94 32.38
CA ASP A 41 24.14 -23.94 31.44
C ASP A 41 23.72 -23.61 30.00
N ALA A 42 22.46 -23.21 29.81
CA ALA A 42 21.95 -22.76 28.52
C ALA A 42 22.64 -21.47 28.03
N GLU A 43 23.02 -20.58 28.95
CA GLU A 43 23.75 -19.35 28.65
C GLU A 43 25.13 -19.62 28.05
N ALA A 44 25.86 -20.61 28.58
CA ALA A 44 27.15 -21.02 28.04
C ALA A 44 27.02 -21.48 26.57
N VAL A 45 25.99 -22.30 26.28
CA VAL A 45 25.71 -22.82 24.94
C VAL A 45 25.32 -21.70 23.97
N MET A 46 24.48 -20.75 24.42
CA MET A 46 24.09 -19.58 23.63
C MET A 46 25.28 -18.66 23.31
N CYS A 47 26.20 -18.48 24.25
CA CYS A 47 27.43 -17.71 24.01
C CYS A 47 28.34 -18.42 23.01
N GLN A 48 28.46 -19.75 23.10
CA GLN A 48 29.22 -20.55 22.13
C GLN A 48 28.63 -20.45 20.71
N PHE A 49 27.30 -20.45 20.59
CA PHE A 49 26.61 -20.20 19.32
C PHE A 49 26.91 -18.81 18.76
N ALA A 50 26.84 -17.77 19.59
CA ALA A 50 27.17 -16.40 19.18
C ALA A 50 28.63 -16.27 18.72
N ALA A 51 29.58 -16.85 19.46
CA ALA A 51 31.00 -16.86 19.09
C ALA A 51 31.24 -17.59 17.76
N SER A 52 30.54 -18.71 17.53
CA SER A 52 30.67 -19.52 16.31
C SER A 52 30.01 -18.88 15.08
N THR A 53 29.06 -17.95 15.27
CA THR A 53 28.35 -17.25 14.19
C THR A 53 28.76 -15.80 14.02
N GLY A 54 29.56 -15.27 14.95
CA GLY A 54 30.10 -13.91 14.97
C GLY A 54 31.25 -13.70 13.99
N GLY A 55 30.93 -13.59 12.70
CA GLY A 55 31.86 -13.15 11.66
C GLY A 55 31.78 -11.64 11.37
N ALA A 56 32.80 -11.10 10.70
CA ALA A 56 32.89 -9.71 10.25
C ALA A 56 31.77 -9.36 9.25
N GLY A 57 30.64 -8.89 9.78
CA GLY A 57 29.50 -8.43 9.00
C GLY A 57 28.72 -7.39 9.80
N LYS A 58 27.91 -6.57 9.11
CA LYS A 58 27.14 -5.49 9.74
C LYS A 58 26.05 -6.01 10.70
N ASP A 59 25.66 -7.28 10.56
CA ASP A 59 24.63 -7.97 11.33
C ASP A 59 25.20 -9.18 12.11
N SER A 60 26.23 -8.94 12.92
CA SER A 60 26.78 -9.99 13.81
C SER A 60 25.81 -10.29 14.95
N TYR A 61 25.50 -11.57 15.16
CA TYR A 61 24.73 -12.01 16.33
C TYR A 61 25.66 -12.02 17.54
N THR A 62 25.49 -11.04 18.42
CA THR A 62 26.41 -10.78 19.53
C THR A 62 26.09 -11.64 20.76
N GLU A 63 27.08 -11.85 21.64
CA GLU A 63 26.84 -12.50 22.94
C GLU A 63 25.75 -11.78 23.76
N ARG A 64 25.71 -10.45 23.68
CA ARG A 64 24.69 -9.64 24.36
C ARG A 64 23.28 -9.98 23.85
N GLU A 65 23.11 -10.14 22.55
CA GLU A 65 21.83 -10.55 21.95
C GLU A 65 21.48 -11.99 22.30
N ALA A 66 22.46 -12.90 22.33
CA ALA A 66 22.26 -14.28 22.74
C ALA A 66 21.74 -14.37 24.19
N ARG A 67 22.36 -13.66 25.14
CA ARG A 67 21.92 -13.57 26.54
C ARG A 67 20.53 -12.93 26.67
N ALA A 68 20.27 -11.85 25.92
CA ALA A 68 18.96 -11.20 25.93
C ALA A 68 17.84 -12.11 25.39
N THR A 69 18.15 -12.86 24.32
CA THR A 69 17.24 -13.85 23.73
C THR A 69 16.91 -14.97 24.72
N LEU A 70 17.94 -15.51 25.38
CA LEU A 70 17.79 -16.56 26.38
C LEU A 70 16.94 -16.10 27.57
N LYS A 71 17.29 -14.96 28.17
CA LYS A 71 16.58 -14.39 29.32
C LYS A 71 15.12 -14.07 29.00
N ALA A 72 14.82 -13.67 27.77
CA ALA A 72 13.44 -13.47 27.33
C ALA A 72 12.64 -14.78 27.26
N GLU A 73 13.28 -15.89 26.90
CA GLU A 73 12.62 -17.20 26.82
C GLU A 73 12.46 -17.85 28.21
N TYR A 74 13.44 -17.72 29.10
CA TYR A 74 13.36 -18.27 30.48
C TYR A 74 12.39 -17.52 31.40
N ARG A 75 11.90 -16.35 31.00
CA ARG A 75 10.77 -15.67 31.67
C ARG A 75 9.41 -16.30 31.37
N ARG A 76 9.34 -17.18 30.38
CA ARG A 76 8.12 -17.88 29.99
C ARG A 76 8.07 -19.24 30.68
N GLU A 77 6.95 -19.92 30.58
CA GLU A 77 6.87 -21.33 30.98
C GLU A 77 7.58 -22.21 29.94
N ALA A 78 8.31 -23.23 30.39
CA ALA A 78 8.98 -24.17 29.50
C ALA A 78 7.95 -24.87 28.61
N LYS A 79 8.19 -24.86 27.30
CA LYS A 79 7.35 -25.59 26.34
C LYS A 79 7.82 -27.04 26.25
N ASP A 80 6.96 -27.91 25.71
CA ASP A 80 7.37 -29.28 25.40
C ASP A 80 8.56 -29.27 24.43
N PRO A 81 9.62 -30.05 24.67
CA PRO A 81 10.74 -30.13 23.74
C PRO A 81 10.22 -30.58 22.38
N TRP A 82 10.78 -30.00 21.30
CA TRP A 82 10.37 -30.24 19.91
C TRP A 82 9.00 -29.69 19.49
N SER A 83 8.16 -29.23 20.43
CA SER A 83 6.84 -28.63 20.11
C SER A 83 6.93 -27.32 19.31
N GLY A 84 8.07 -26.63 19.41
CA GLY A 84 8.38 -25.43 18.61
C GLY A 84 8.78 -25.72 17.15
N GLY A 85 8.87 -26.99 16.74
CA GLY A 85 9.45 -27.39 15.46
C GLY A 85 8.61 -28.29 14.56
N SER A 86 7.41 -28.72 14.97
CA SER A 86 6.54 -29.60 14.16
C SER A 86 6.01 -28.95 12.87
N GLY A 87 6.30 -27.66 12.65
CA GLY A 87 6.37 -27.16 11.30
C GLY A 87 7.73 -27.55 10.71
N GLY A 88 7.82 -28.69 10.02
CA GLY A 88 8.65 -28.91 8.84
C GLY A 88 10.16 -29.15 8.97
N GLY A 89 10.61 -30.34 8.57
CA GLY A 89 12.02 -30.69 8.40
C GLY A 89 12.78 -29.83 7.37
N PRO A 90 14.10 -30.03 7.21
CA PRO A 90 14.97 -29.19 6.36
C PRO A 90 14.55 -29.15 4.88
N GLY A 91 13.82 -30.14 4.37
CA GLY A 91 13.23 -30.10 3.03
C GLY A 91 12.11 -29.08 2.85
N ASN A 92 11.46 -28.66 3.94
CA ASN A 92 10.32 -27.76 3.85
C ASN A 92 10.69 -26.28 4.03
N TRP A 93 11.95 -25.90 4.29
CA TRP A 93 12.29 -24.47 4.27
C TRP A 93 12.20 -23.93 2.84
N GLN A 94 12.63 -24.73 1.86
CA GLN A 94 12.39 -24.45 0.44
C GLN A 94 10.91 -24.58 0.08
N GLU A 95 10.17 -25.57 0.60
CA GLU A 95 8.71 -25.62 0.40
C GLU A 95 7.96 -24.54 1.16
N ARG A 96 8.45 -23.99 2.27
CA ARG A 96 7.86 -22.86 2.99
C ARG A 96 8.30 -21.55 2.39
N LYS A 97 9.47 -21.47 1.76
CA LYS A 97 9.83 -20.34 0.89
C LYS A 97 9.02 -20.41 -0.41
N ALA A 98 8.74 -21.60 -0.93
CA ALA A 98 7.86 -21.83 -2.07
C ALA A 98 6.37 -21.73 -1.71
N HIS A 99 5.96 -22.07 -0.49
CA HIS A 99 4.59 -21.95 0.01
C HIS A 99 4.34 -20.53 0.49
N LYS A 100 5.33 -19.86 1.08
CA LYS A 100 5.31 -18.42 1.32
C LYS A 100 5.43 -17.68 0.01
N ALA A 101 6.15 -18.13 -1.01
CA ALA A 101 6.10 -17.56 -2.37
C ALA A 101 4.76 -17.85 -3.07
N ARG A 102 4.17 -19.04 -2.91
CA ARG A 102 2.81 -19.39 -3.38
C ARG A 102 1.72 -18.62 -2.60
N GLN A 103 1.94 -18.30 -1.33
CA GLN A 103 1.09 -17.42 -0.50
C GLN A 103 1.41 -15.93 -0.68
N SER A 104 2.59 -15.59 -1.22
CA SER A 104 2.98 -14.22 -1.62
C SER A 104 2.46 -13.88 -3.01
N PHE A 105 1.94 -14.86 -3.74
CA PHE A 105 1.30 -14.66 -5.04
C PHE A 105 -0.06 -15.38 -5.07
N PRO A 106 -1.11 -14.78 -4.49
CA PRO A 106 -2.43 -15.34 -4.61
C PRO A 106 -2.93 -15.16 -6.06
N THR A 107 -3.59 -16.18 -6.62
CA THR A 107 -4.94 -15.94 -7.16
C THR A 107 -5.64 -14.99 -6.19
N ALA A 108 -5.99 -13.79 -6.65
CA ALA A 108 -6.45 -12.65 -5.85
C ALA A 108 -6.91 -13.09 -4.45
N PRO A 109 -6.18 -12.73 -3.37
CA PRO A 109 -6.52 -13.23 -2.05
C PRO A 109 -8.00 -12.92 -1.84
N PRO A 110 -8.81 -13.87 -1.31
CA PRO A 110 -10.24 -13.64 -1.12
C PRO A 110 -10.34 -12.27 -0.48
N ALA A 111 -11.04 -11.34 -1.14
CA ALA A 111 -11.04 -9.92 -0.79
C ALA A 111 -11.12 -9.86 0.73
N ARG A 112 -10.00 -9.57 1.39
CA ARG A 112 -9.99 -9.53 2.84
C ARG A 112 -10.97 -8.41 3.11
N ARG A 113 -12.15 -8.76 3.62
CA ARG A 113 -13.06 -7.75 4.16
C ARG A 113 -12.18 -6.99 5.13
N ASP A 114 -11.95 -5.72 4.82
CA ASP A 114 -11.19 -4.87 5.71
C ASP A 114 -11.87 -5.03 7.07
N PRO A 115 -11.14 -5.48 8.11
CA PRO A 115 -11.75 -5.69 9.40
C PRO A 115 -12.48 -4.40 9.77
N GLU A 116 -13.75 -4.53 10.17
CA GLU A 116 -14.54 -3.37 10.57
C GLU A 116 -13.69 -2.52 11.52
N PRO A 117 -13.59 -1.20 11.27
CA PRO A 117 -12.78 -0.32 12.11
C PRO A 117 -13.14 -0.54 13.58
N ASN A 118 -12.14 -0.79 14.41
CA ASN A 118 -12.37 -0.87 15.85
C ASN A 118 -13.09 0.42 16.30
N PRO A 119 -14.31 0.35 16.87
CA PRO A 119 -15.10 1.52 17.24
C PRO A 119 -14.35 2.43 18.21
N ASP A 120 -13.54 1.87 19.12
CA ASP A 120 -12.70 2.65 20.04
C ASP A 120 -11.65 3.49 19.30
N SER A 121 -11.15 2.98 18.16
CA SER A 121 -10.19 3.70 17.33
C SER A 121 -10.84 4.90 16.64
N VAL A 122 -12.07 4.72 16.14
CA VAL A 122 -12.87 5.77 15.51
C VAL A 122 -13.24 6.85 16.53
N GLU A 123 -13.75 6.46 17.70
CA GLU A 123 -14.15 7.41 18.74
C GLU A 123 -12.95 8.18 19.30
N ARG A 124 -11.80 7.50 19.48
CA ARG A 124 -10.56 8.17 19.85
C ARG A 124 -10.10 9.16 18.79
N PHE A 125 -10.17 8.80 17.51
CA PHE A 125 -9.86 9.73 16.42
C PHE A 125 -10.76 10.96 16.44
N ARG A 126 -12.09 10.78 16.59
CA ARG A 126 -13.04 11.90 16.69
C ARG A 126 -12.69 12.82 17.86
N ARG A 127 -12.45 12.25 19.04
CA ARG A 127 -12.08 13.01 20.24
C ARG A 127 -10.79 13.80 20.08
N GLU A 128 -9.74 13.19 19.52
CA GLU A 128 -8.47 13.90 19.32
C GLU A 128 -8.55 14.94 18.19
N SER A 129 -9.32 14.66 17.13
CA SER A 129 -9.50 15.58 16.01
C SER A 129 -10.22 16.86 16.40
N ARG A 130 -11.15 16.82 17.37
CA ARG A 130 -11.79 18.02 17.91
C ARG A 130 -10.83 19.01 18.60
N LYS A 131 -9.62 18.56 18.95
CA LYS A 131 -8.62 19.37 19.65
C LYS A 131 -7.62 20.04 18.71
N VAL A 132 -7.64 19.70 17.42
CA VAL A 132 -6.68 20.25 16.47
C VAL A 132 -7.05 21.69 16.12
N LYS A 133 -6.03 22.49 15.83
CA LYS A 133 -6.12 23.89 15.45
C LYS A 133 -5.59 24.06 14.03
N ALA A 134 -6.00 25.12 13.35
CA ALA A 134 -5.39 25.53 12.08
C ALA A 134 -3.86 25.64 12.25
N ILE A 135 -3.10 25.29 11.21
CA ILE A 135 -1.64 25.18 11.32
C ILE A 135 -0.92 26.52 11.32
N VAL A 136 -1.42 27.52 10.60
CA VAL A 136 -0.78 28.83 10.45
C VAL A 136 -0.65 29.54 11.80
N GLY A 137 0.51 30.12 12.07
CA GLY A 137 0.80 30.82 13.33
C GLY A 137 0.99 29.90 14.55
N THR A 138 1.13 28.59 14.35
CA THR A 138 1.33 27.62 15.45
C THR A 138 2.75 27.07 15.52
N PRO A 139 3.14 26.45 16.65
CA PRO A 139 4.42 25.73 16.75
C PRO A 139 4.59 24.63 15.69
N ALA A 140 3.50 24.02 15.18
CA ALA A 140 3.58 23.03 14.12
C ALA A 140 3.98 23.66 12.77
N ALA A 141 3.52 24.87 12.46
CA ALA A 141 3.99 25.60 11.28
C ALA A 141 5.49 25.92 11.39
N ALA A 142 5.93 26.49 12.52
CA ALA A 142 7.35 26.76 12.75
C ALA A 142 8.22 25.48 12.66
N TYR A 143 7.70 24.35 13.15
CA TYR A 143 8.35 23.06 12.98
C TYR A 143 8.47 22.66 11.50
N LEU A 144 7.41 22.74 10.70
CA LEU A 144 7.47 22.43 9.27
C LEU A 144 8.37 23.39 8.49
N GLU A 145 8.38 24.67 8.84
CA GLU A 145 9.27 25.69 8.26
C GLU A 145 10.73 25.36 8.54
N SER A 146 11.07 24.89 9.76
CA SER A 146 12.42 24.39 10.08
C SER A 146 12.81 23.15 9.26
N ARG A 147 11.82 22.46 8.68
CA ARG A 147 12.00 21.33 7.73
C ARG A 147 11.96 21.79 6.27
N GLY A 148 11.96 23.09 6.01
CA GLY A 148 11.91 23.68 4.67
C GLY A 148 10.52 23.68 4.02
N ILE A 149 9.45 23.36 4.76
CA ILE A 149 8.09 23.27 4.25
C ILE A 149 7.29 24.51 4.66
N PRO A 150 6.83 25.36 3.72
CA PRO A 150 6.04 26.54 4.03
C PRO A 150 4.69 26.21 4.69
N ALA A 151 4.24 27.07 5.61
CA ALA A 151 2.96 26.91 6.29
C ALA A 151 1.76 26.87 5.32
N ASP A 152 1.83 27.59 4.19
CA ASP A 152 0.78 27.61 3.18
C ASP A 152 0.59 26.25 2.51
N LEU A 153 1.67 25.59 2.13
CA LEU A 153 1.62 24.23 1.59
C LEU A 153 1.14 23.23 2.64
N ALA A 154 1.45 23.45 3.91
CA ALA A 154 0.93 22.61 4.97
C ALA A 154 -0.58 22.80 5.17
N ARG A 155 -1.06 24.06 5.21
CA ARG A 155 -2.48 24.44 5.26
C ARG A 155 -3.24 23.83 4.07
N ALA A 156 -2.65 23.91 2.90
CA ALA A 156 -3.14 23.34 1.67
C ALA A 156 -3.45 21.84 1.73
N ALA A 157 -2.51 21.11 2.32
CA ALA A 157 -2.61 19.67 2.53
C ALA A 157 -3.46 19.34 3.77
N ARG A 158 -4.20 20.33 4.31
CA ARG A 158 -5.06 20.22 5.49
C ARG A 158 -4.30 19.75 6.73
N CYS A 159 -3.00 20.06 6.82
CA CYS A 159 -2.24 19.82 8.04
C CYS A 159 -2.77 20.70 9.18
N ALA A 160 -2.67 20.21 10.40
CA ALA A 160 -3.17 20.88 11.60
C ALA A 160 -2.16 20.82 12.75
N TYR A 161 -2.43 21.58 13.80
CA TYR A 161 -1.66 21.57 15.04
C TYR A 161 -2.48 20.96 16.18
N ALA A 162 -1.91 20.01 16.91
CA ALA A 162 -2.46 19.54 18.18
C ALA A 162 -1.56 19.99 19.34
N PRO A 163 -2.06 20.81 20.29
CA PRO A 163 -1.30 21.14 21.49
C PRO A 163 -1.07 19.92 22.40
N ALA A 164 -1.95 18.90 22.29
CA ALA A 164 -1.80 17.61 22.92
C ALA A 164 -2.41 16.51 22.04
N TRP A 165 -1.56 15.64 21.48
CA TRP A 165 -1.93 14.50 20.65
C TRP A 165 -1.68 13.19 21.39
N GLY A 166 -2.63 12.83 22.27
CA GLY A 166 -2.48 11.69 23.17
C GLY A 166 -1.16 11.71 23.94
N SER A 167 -0.36 10.63 23.82
CA SER A 167 0.93 10.50 24.50
C SER A 167 2.11 11.18 23.80
N VAL A 168 1.90 11.76 22.61
CA VAL A 168 2.93 12.44 21.82
C VAL A 168 3.20 13.86 22.33
N GLY A 169 2.21 14.48 22.97
CA GLY A 169 2.28 15.89 23.36
C GLY A 169 1.99 16.81 22.16
N GLN A 170 2.70 17.92 22.05
CA GLN A 170 2.53 18.84 20.91
C GLN A 170 2.92 18.16 19.60
N ALA A 171 2.04 18.25 18.59
CA ALA A 171 2.23 17.55 17.34
C ALA A 171 1.74 18.35 16.12
N VAL A 172 2.40 18.13 14.99
CA VAL A 172 1.82 18.37 13.66
C VAL A 172 0.96 17.17 13.31
N VAL A 173 -0.25 17.43 12.80
CA VAL A 173 -1.25 16.42 12.50
C VAL A 173 -1.50 16.38 11.00
N PHE A 174 -1.33 15.20 10.40
CA PHE A 174 -1.53 14.93 8.98
C PHE A 174 -2.82 14.11 8.81
N PRO A 175 -3.85 14.64 8.12
CA PRO A 175 -5.09 13.91 7.91
C PRO A 175 -4.89 12.74 6.95
N ILE A 176 -5.58 11.64 7.21
CA ILE A 176 -5.63 10.46 6.34
C ILE A 176 -7.08 10.38 5.85
N VAL A 177 -7.27 10.59 4.55
CA VAL A 177 -8.59 10.69 3.92
C VAL A 177 -8.95 9.45 3.12
N ASN A 178 -10.25 9.18 3.00
CA ASN A 178 -10.80 8.14 2.13
C ASN A 178 -11.08 8.68 0.71
N GLU A 179 -11.71 7.86 -0.14
CA GLU A 179 -12.11 8.22 -1.51
C GLU A 179 -12.97 9.50 -1.58
N ALA A 180 -13.85 9.70 -0.58
CA ALA A 180 -14.71 10.87 -0.50
C ALA A 180 -14.00 12.13 0.04
N GLY A 181 -12.68 12.08 0.25
CA GLY A 181 -11.91 13.18 0.83
C GLY A 181 -12.19 13.41 2.33
N LYS A 182 -12.98 12.55 2.99
CA LYS A 182 -13.29 12.62 4.41
C LYS A 182 -12.13 12.08 5.23
N SER A 183 -11.69 12.82 6.25
CA SER A 183 -10.68 12.35 7.18
C SER A 183 -11.21 11.17 8.00
N ILE A 184 -10.59 10.00 7.85
CA ILE A 184 -10.94 8.78 8.58
C ILE A 184 -9.90 8.42 9.66
N ALA A 185 -8.70 8.97 9.53
CA ALA A 185 -7.62 8.84 10.51
C ALA A 185 -6.76 10.11 10.47
N ALA A 186 -5.82 10.21 11.40
CA ALA A 186 -4.77 11.22 11.34
C ALA A 186 -3.48 10.70 11.99
N ASN A 187 -2.34 11.06 11.39
CA ASN A 187 -1.02 10.81 11.93
C ASN A 187 -0.50 12.07 12.63
N GLY A 188 -0.23 11.99 13.93
CA GLY A 188 0.43 13.06 14.68
C GLY A 188 1.92 12.76 14.85
N ARG A 189 2.77 13.73 14.53
CA ARG A 189 4.22 13.69 14.73
C ARG A 189 4.62 14.72 15.78
N ALA A 190 5.40 14.30 16.77
CA ALA A 190 5.93 15.18 17.79
C ALA A 190 6.74 16.32 17.17
N ILE A 191 6.51 17.55 17.65
CA ILE A 191 7.32 18.72 17.29
C ILE A 191 8.26 19.14 18.43
N THR A 192 8.15 18.49 19.58
CA THR A 192 9.08 18.61 20.70
C THR A 192 9.91 17.35 20.82
N ALA A 193 11.04 17.42 21.53
CA ALA A 193 11.87 16.25 21.79
C ALA A 193 11.06 15.19 22.55
N GLN A 194 10.96 13.98 21.98
CA GLN A 194 10.28 12.83 22.56
C GLN A 194 11.17 11.60 22.42
N SER A 195 10.97 10.61 23.30
CA SER A 195 11.58 9.30 23.16
C SER A 195 11.16 8.66 21.82
N PRO A 196 12.00 7.81 21.20
CA PRO A 196 11.72 7.25 19.87
C PRO A 196 10.34 6.58 19.73
N ASP A 197 9.85 5.93 20.78
CA ASP A 197 8.54 5.27 20.86
C ASP A 197 7.35 6.24 20.89
N LYS A 198 7.59 7.53 21.19
CA LYS A 198 6.57 8.58 21.32
C LYS A 198 6.65 9.65 20.23
N GLN A 199 7.49 9.48 19.22
CA GLN A 199 7.65 10.48 18.16
C GLN A 199 6.47 10.53 17.19
N LYS A 200 5.69 9.46 17.05
CA LYS A 200 4.55 9.39 16.12
C LYS A 200 3.39 8.57 16.68
N ARG A 201 2.17 9.02 16.43
CA ARG A 201 0.94 8.28 16.79
C ARG A 201 -0.16 8.52 15.78
N THR A 202 -0.74 7.45 15.28
CA THR A 202 -1.94 7.50 14.43
C THR A 202 -3.18 7.18 15.25
N TYR A 203 -4.26 7.94 15.03
CA TYR A 203 -5.60 7.62 15.52
C TYR A 203 -6.55 7.41 14.34
N GLY A 204 -7.48 6.45 14.48
CA GLY A 204 -8.48 6.13 13.46
C GLY A 204 -8.07 4.97 12.54
N PRO A 205 -9.01 4.46 11.71
CA PRO A 205 -8.72 3.48 10.67
C PRO A 205 -7.81 4.06 9.58
N LYS A 206 -6.53 3.70 9.62
CA LYS A 206 -5.59 4.03 8.54
C LYS A 206 -5.81 3.18 7.28
N ILE A 207 -6.41 2.00 7.45
CA ILE A 207 -6.75 1.12 6.33
C ILE A 207 -7.85 1.80 5.52
N GLY A 208 -7.65 1.92 4.21
CA GLY A 208 -8.60 2.58 3.32
C GLY A 208 -8.37 4.09 3.15
N GLY A 209 -7.31 4.67 3.72
CA GLY A 209 -7.00 6.08 3.50
C GLY A 209 -5.53 6.39 3.22
N ALA A 210 -5.29 7.61 2.77
CA ALA A 210 -3.96 8.15 2.48
C ALA A 210 -3.90 9.65 2.84
N PHE A 211 -2.69 10.17 3.05
CA PHE A 211 -2.47 11.62 3.10
C PHE A 211 -2.19 12.12 1.68
N LEU A 212 -2.79 13.25 1.29
CA LEU A 212 -2.72 13.80 -0.06
C LEU A 212 -2.15 15.22 -0.01
N THR A 213 -1.18 15.51 -0.87
CA THR A 213 -0.83 16.91 -1.16
C THR A 213 -1.86 17.51 -2.14
N PRO A 214 -1.92 18.84 -2.29
CA PRO A 214 -2.82 19.49 -3.22
C PRO A 214 -2.68 18.95 -4.65
N GLY A 215 -3.82 18.64 -5.28
CA GLY A 215 -3.90 18.15 -6.66
C GLY A 215 -3.34 16.74 -6.90
N ALA A 216 -2.95 15.99 -5.85
CA ALA A 216 -2.28 14.70 -6.03
C ALA A 216 -3.13 13.64 -6.74
N LEU A 217 -4.46 13.67 -6.61
CA LEU A 217 -5.34 12.69 -7.28
C LEU A 217 -5.57 13.01 -8.77
N GLU A 218 -5.30 14.26 -9.16
CA GLU A 218 -5.52 14.81 -10.50
C GLU A 218 -4.22 14.82 -11.30
N ALA A 219 -3.07 14.90 -10.64
CA ALA A 219 -1.77 15.04 -11.29
C ALA A 219 -1.33 13.80 -12.11
N ASP A 220 -0.62 14.09 -13.20
CA ASP A 220 0.19 13.14 -13.97
C ASP A 220 1.51 13.84 -14.38
N PRO A 221 2.66 13.45 -13.82
CA PRO A 221 2.89 12.36 -12.88
C PRO A 221 2.49 12.68 -11.42
N VAL A 222 2.40 11.63 -10.59
CA VAL A 222 2.22 11.70 -9.13
C VAL A 222 3.20 10.79 -8.40
N ALA A 223 3.63 11.17 -7.20
CA ALA A 223 4.50 10.34 -6.35
C ALA A 223 3.74 9.65 -5.21
N ILE A 224 4.24 8.49 -4.78
CA ILE A 224 3.81 7.78 -3.56
C ILE A 224 5.01 7.66 -2.61
N THR A 225 4.86 8.14 -1.38
CA THR A 225 5.89 8.13 -0.33
C THR A 225 5.42 7.37 0.92
N GLU A 226 6.33 7.13 1.87
CA GLU A 226 5.97 6.56 3.17
C GLU A 226 5.35 7.62 4.10
N ALA A 227 6.00 8.78 4.23
CA ALA A 227 5.64 9.78 5.23
C ALA A 227 5.07 11.08 4.63
N PRO A 228 4.15 11.75 5.36
CA PRO A 228 3.56 13.03 4.92
C PRO A 228 4.58 14.14 4.66
N ILE A 229 5.67 14.21 5.43
CA ILE A 229 6.71 15.24 5.28
C ILE A 229 7.45 15.06 3.95
N ASP A 230 7.70 13.83 3.53
CA ASP A 230 8.30 13.55 2.21
C ASP A 230 7.34 13.88 1.08
N ALA A 231 6.04 13.60 1.25
CA ALA A 231 5.03 14.00 0.27
C ALA A 231 4.96 15.53 0.12
N LEU A 232 4.93 16.26 1.24
CA LEU A 232 4.99 17.73 1.23
C LEU A 232 6.28 18.25 0.59
N THR A 233 7.41 17.58 0.82
CA THR A 233 8.70 17.94 0.21
C THR A 233 8.68 17.78 -1.31
N LEU A 234 8.17 16.67 -1.82
CA LEU A 234 8.04 16.46 -3.27
C LEU A 234 7.06 17.44 -3.89
N ALA A 235 5.92 17.70 -3.24
CA ALA A 235 4.96 18.68 -3.72
C ALA A 235 5.54 20.09 -3.79
N LEU A 236 6.33 20.50 -2.79
CA LEU A 236 7.06 21.76 -2.78
C LEU A 236 8.05 21.86 -3.96
N ALA A 237 8.69 20.75 -4.31
CA ALA A 237 9.61 20.67 -5.43
C ALA A 237 8.90 20.59 -6.80
N GLY A 238 7.58 20.48 -6.84
CA GLY A 238 6.77 20.48 -8.07
C GLY A 238 6.19 19.13 -8.46
N LEU A 239 6.33 18.09 -7.62
CA LEU A 239 5.81 16.75 -7.86
C LEU A 239 4.71 16.41 -6.82
N PRO A 240 3.42 16.53 -7.17
CA PRO A 240 2.33 16.15 -6.27
C PRO A 240 2.48 14.72 -5.74
N ALA A 241 2.17 14.51 -4.47
CA ALA A 241 2.52 13.28 -3.77
C ALA A 241 1.43 12.79 -2.81
N ILE A 242 1.47 11.49 -2.56
CA ILE A 242 0.57 10.76 -1.69
C ILE A 242 1.41 10.01 -0.66
N ALA A 243 1.09 10.13 0.64
CA ALA A 243 1.76 9.37 1.69
C ALA A 243 0.88 8.25 2.25
N LEU A 244 1.46 7.06 2.39
CA LEU A 244 0.77 5.87 2.92
C LEU A 244 0.69 5.83 4.45
N CYS A 245 1.48 6.64 5.16
CA CYS A 245 1.41 6.78 6.61
C CYS A 245 1.57 5.43 7.37
N GLY A 246 2.44 4.55 6.86
CA GLY A 246 2.73 3.24 7.46
C GLY A 246 1.61 2.20 7.28
N THR A 247 0.78 2.31 6.26
CA THR A 247 -0.09 1.21 5.80
C THR A 247 0.72 0.17 5.02
N SER A 248 0.30 -1.09 5.10
CA SER A 248 0.97 -2.20 4.40
C SER A 248 0.52 -2.35 2.95
N GLY A 249 -0.23 -1.40 2.39
CA GLY A 249 -0.74 -1.48 1.03
C GLY A 249 -1.52 -0.23 0.62
N LEU A 250 -1.80 -0.11 -0.68
CA LEU A 250 -2.65 0.95 -1.21
C LEU A 250 -4.13 0.64 -0.95
N PRO A 251 -4.94 1.65 -0.57
CA PRO A 251 -6.39 1.55 -0.65
C PRO A 251 -6.84 1.17 -2.06
N SER A 252 -7.85 0.31 -2.18
CA SER A 252 -8.39 -0.15 -3.47
C SER A 252 -8.91 1.00 -4.32
N TRP A 253 -9.57 1.98 -3.70
CA TRP A 253 -10.04 3.20 -4.37
C TRP A 253 -8.88 4.00 -4.98
N LEU A 254 -7.73 4.02 -4.31
CA LEU A 254 -6.56 4.74 -4.79
C LEU A 254 -5.93 4.02 -5.99
N ILE A 255 -5.86 2.69 -5.96
CA ILE A 255 -5.44 1.89 -7.12
C ILE A 255 -6.36 2.16 -8.31
N LYS A 256 -7.69 2.15 -8.09
CA LYS A 256 -8.67 2.46 -9.14
C LYS A 256 -8.49 3.88 -9.68
N ARG A 257 -8.35 4.87 -8.79
CA ARG A 257 -8.18 6.29 -9.14
C ARG A 257 -6.89 6.57 -9.91
N LEU A 258 -5.78 5.93 -9.54
CA LEU A 258 -4.50 6.06 -10.24
C LEU A 258 -4.44 5.22 -11.53
N GLY A 259 -5.25 4.17 -11.62
CA GLY A 259 -5.43 3.35 -12.82
C GLY A 259 -6.22 4.04 -13.93
N SER A 260 -7.04 5.05 -13.60
CA SER A 260 -7.71 5.89 -14.59
C SER A 260 -6.79 7.02 -15.07
N PRO A 261 -6.79 7.37 -16.37
CA PRO A 261 -6.09 8.56 -16.88
C PRO A 261 -6.46 9.83 -16.10
N ALA A 262 -5.52 10.77 -15.97
CA ALA A 262 -5.84 12.12 -15.50
C ALA A 262 -6.65 12.87 -16.56
N ALA A 263 -7.30 13.95 -16.15
CA ALA A 263 -7.95 14.86 -17.08
C ALA A 263 -6.99 15.42 -18.14
N ASP A 264 -5.70 15.54 -17.81
CA ASP A 264 -4.64 16.03 -18.68
C ASP A 264 -3.69 14.94 -19.21
N THR A 265 -3.92 13.67 -18.87
CA THR A 265 -3.17 12.55 -19.47
C THR A 265 -3.55 12.44 -20.94
N PRO A 266 -2.59 12.45 -21.89
CA PRO A 266 -2.89 12.30 -23.31
C PRO A 266 -3.67 11.01 -23.59
N ALA A 267 -4.61 11.06 -24.55
CA ALA A 267 -5.38 9.90 -24.93
C ALA A 267 -4.46 8.70 -25.25
N GLY A 268 -4.81 7.52 -24.72
CA GLY A 268 -4.02 6.30 -24.90
C GLY A 268 -2.80 6.17 -23.98
N HIS A 269 -2.55 7.09 -23.05
CA HIS A 269 -1.45 7.00 -22.09
C HIS A 269 -1.96 6.60 -20.69
N SER A 270 -1.18 5.77 -20.00
CA SER A 270 -1.35 5.52 -18.56
C SER A 270 -0.65 6.61 -17.76
N ARG A 271 -1.24 6.99 -16.62
CA ARG A 271 -0.57 7.84 -15.63
C ARG A 271 0.79 7.30 -15.23
N THR A 272 1.73 8.19 -14.96
CA THR A 272 3.02 7.85 -14.39
C THR A 272 3.00 8.02 -12.87
N VAL A 273 3.24 6.92 -12.14
CA VAL A 273 3.33 6.92 -10.68
C VAL A 273 4.77 6.68 -10.25
N TYR A 274 5.37 7.68 -9.61
CA TYR A 274 6.68 7.57 -9.01
C TYR A 274 6.59 6.91 -7.62
N LEU A 275 7.29 5.79 -7.44
CA LEU A 275 7.41 5.08 -6.17
C LEU A 275 8.59 5.68 -5.41
N ALA A 276 8.30 6.70 -4.61
CA ALA A 276 9.24 7.60 -3.96
C ALA A 276 9.39 7.28 -2.46
N PHE A 277 9.63 6.01 -2.13
CA PHE A 277 9.95 5.58 -0.77
C PHE A 277 11.41 5.89 -0.38
N ASP A 278 11.73 5.83 0.91
CA ASP A 278 13.07 6.00 1.47
C ASP A 278 14.13 5.18 0.73
N ASN A 279 15.37 5.65 0.75
CA ASN A 279 16.51 4.99 0.11
C ASN A 279 17.13 3.93 1.02
N ASP A 280 16.31 2.97 1.44
CA ASP A 280 16.72 1.82 2.24
C ASP A 280 16.01 0.53 1.79
N GLN A 281 16.35 -0.60 2.42
CA GLN A 281 15.79 -1.90 2.06
C GLN A 281 14.27 -1.98 2.29
N ALA A 282 13.73 -1.25 3.26
CA ALA A 282 12.30 -1.22 3.52
C ALA A 282 11.57 -0.45 2.42
N GLY A 283 12.12 0.70 1.98
CA GLY A 283 11.63 1.48 0.87
C GLY A 283 11.68 0.73 -0.46
N GLU A 284 12.74 -0.02 -0.74
CA GLU A 284 12.82 -0.90 -1.93
C GLU A 284 11.75 -2.00 -1.90
N THR A 285 11.55 -2.62 -0.73
CA THR A 285 10.51 -3.65 -0.56
C THR A 285 9.11 -3.06 -0.74
N ALA A 286 8.87 -1.87 -0.20
CA ALA A 286 7.61 -1.15 -0.37
C ALA A 286 7.37 -0.79 -1.83
N ALA A 287 8.36 -0.23 -2.53
CA ALA A 287 8.27 0.10 -3.95
C ALA A 287 7.92 -1.14 -4.79
N ALA A 288 8.65 -2.24 -4.65
CA ALA A 288 8.39 -3.46 -5.41
C ALA A 288 6.97 -3.99 -5.18
N ARG A 289 6.54 -4.05 -3.91
CA ARG A 289 5.19 -4.51 -3.53
C ARG A 289 4.09 -3.61 -4.13
N ILE A 290 4.27 -2.30 -4.05
CA ILE A 290 3.26 -1.32 -4.48
C ILE A 290 3.20 -1.25 -6.01
N GLY A 291 4.35 -1.31 -6.70
CA GLY A 291 4.42 -1.42 -8.15
C GLY A 291 3.70 -2.66 -8.68
N ALA A 292 3.91 -3.82 -8.04
CA ALA A 292 3.22 -5.05 -8.39
C ALA A 292 1.69 -4.98 -8.20
N ALA A 293 1.19 -4.11 -7.33
CA ALA A 293 -0.24 -3.93 -7.06
C ALA A 293 -0.95 -3.03 -8.10
N MET A 294 -0.21 -2.33 -8.97
CA MET A 294 -0.76 -1.42 -9.99
C MET A 294 -0.28 -1.79 -11.40
N PRO A 295 -0.62 -2.98 -11.93
CA PRO A 295 -0.06 -3.47 -13.20
C PRO A 295 -0.48 -2.67 -14.44
N LEU A 296 -1.56 -1.88 -14.34
CA LEU A 296 -2.08 -1.05 -15.45
C LEU A 296 -1.49 0.37 -15.48
N VAL A 297 -0.74 0.73 -14.43
CA VAL A 297 -0.15 2.06 -14.25
C VAL A 297 1.33 1.97 -14.55
N ARG A 298 1.88 3.00 -15.24
CA ARG A 298 3.33 3.09 -15.41
C ARG A 298 3.95 3.45 -14.08
N THR A 299 4.60 2.51 -13.43
CA THR A 299 5.30 2.76 -12.16
C THR A 299 6.81 2.94 -12.39
N VAL A 300 7.40 3.93 -11.73
CA VAL A 300 8.83 4.23 -11.82
C VAL A 300 9.40 4.40 -10.41
N ARG A 301 10.47 3.65 -10.09
CA ARG A 301 11.17 3.82 -8.81
C ARG A 301 11.98 5.12 -8.84
N LEU A 302 11.64 6.06 -7.97
CA LEU A 302 12.33 7.33 -7.79
C LEU A 302 12.98 7.34 -6.40
N ARG A 303 14.29 7.60 -6.28
CA ARG A 303 15.04 7.50 -5.02
C ARG A 303 15.54 8.87 -4.56
N PRO A 304 15.46 9.22 -3.26
CA PRO A 304 16.21 10.36 -2.75
C PRO A 304 17.72 10.07 -2.85
N LYS A 305 18.53 11.12 -2.97
CA LYS A 305 20.01 11.05 -2.98
C LYS A 305 20.53 10.57 -1.63
N GLY A 306 20.00 11.15 -0.56
CA GLY A 306 20.29 10.81 0.82
C GLY A 306 19.42 9.67 1.33
N LYS A 307 18.93 9.83 2.55
CA LYS A 307 18.10 8.83 3.23
C LYS A 307 16.62 8.95 2.83
N ASP A 308 16.09 10.15 2.94
CA ASP A 308 14.68 10.50 2.68
C ASP A 308 14.60 11.84 1.95
N TRP A 309 13.41 12.17 1.42
CA TRP A 309 13.23 13.34 0.56
C TRP A 309 13.40 14.64 1.31
N ASN A 310 12.93 14.67 2.56
CA ASN A 310 13.05 15.88 3.37
C ASN A 310 14.50 16.14 3.81
N GLN A 311 15.31 15.10 4.00
CA GLN A 311 16.75 15.26 4.18
C GLN A 311 17.40 15.91 2.94
N ASP A 312 17.07 15.45 1.73
CA ASP A 312 17.58 16.06 0.49
C ASP A 312 17.18 17.53 0.36
N LEU A 313 15.94 17.88 0.72
CA LEU A 313 15.47 19.27 0.76
C LEU A 313 16.29 20.10 1.75
N GLN A 314 16.55 19.58 2.96
CA GLN A 314 17.31 20.30 3.97
C GLN A 314 18.78 20.50 3.58
N ASP A 315 19.37 19.51 2.91
CA ASP A 315 20.79 19.53 2.53
C ASP A 315 21.05 20.42 1.31
N ALA A 316 20.17 20.40 0.31
CA ALA A 316 20.40 21.05 -0.99
C ALA A 316 19.46 22.23 -1.29
N GLY A 317 18.36 22.36 -0.56
CA GLY A 317 17.32 23.35 -0.82
C GLY A 317 16.35 22.96 -1.95
N VAL A 318 15.23 23.68 -2.03
CA VAL A 318 14.12 23.36 -2.96
C VAL A 318 14.50 23.46 -4.44
N ILE A 319 15.37 24.41 -4.80
CA ILE A 319 15.77 24.64 -6.19
C ILE A 319 16.57 23.44 -6.71
N ALA A 320 17.59 23.01 -5.96
CA ALA A 320 18.40 21.85 -6.34
C ALA A 320 17.60 20.54 -6.36
N LEU A 321 16.62 20.38 -5.46
CA LEU A 321 15.72 19.23 -5.47
C LEU A 321 14.82 19.24 -6.71
N ARG A 322 14.29 20.40 -7.09
CA ARG A 322 13.48 20.57 -8.32
C ARG A 322 14.29 20.27 -9.57
N GLU A 323 15.48 20.84 -9.73
CA GLU A 323 16.37 20.56 -10.87
C GLU A 323 16.70 19.07 -10.97
N TRP A 324 16.89 18.40 -9.82
CA TRP A 324 17.13 16.97 -9.80
C TRP A 324 15.91 16.15 -10.26
N LEU A 325 14.71 16.53 -9.82
CA LEU A 325 13.45 15.93 -10.25
C LEU A 325 13.22 16.11 -11.76
N GLU A 326 13.46 17.33 -12.28
CA GLU A 326 13.38 17.62 -13.71
C GLU A 326 14.36 16.78 -14.53
N ALA A 327 15.62 16.68 -14.06
CA ALA A 327 16.63 15.82 -14.68
C ALA A 327 16.29 14.33 -14.63
N ALA A 328 15.53 13.89 -13.62
CA ALA A 328 14.99 12.53 -13.52
C ALA A 328 13.76 12.29 -14.42
N GLY A 329 13.33 13.29 -15.19
CA GLY A 329 12.20 13.20 -16.11
C GLY A 329 10.84 13.29 -15.43
N THR A 330 10.76 13.86 -14.22
CA THR A 330 9.49 14.02 -13.49
C THR A 330 8.71 15.28 -13.91
N ASN A 331 8.91 15.78 -15.13
CA ASN A 331 8.31 17.03 -15.64
C ASN A 331 6.78 16.90 -15.77
N GLY A 332 6.08 17.02 -14.65
CA GLY A 332 4.66 17.35 -14.60
C GLY A 332 4.46 18.84 -14.80
N LYS A 333 3.24 19.23 -15.18
CA LYS A 333 2.80 20.61 -14.95
C LYS A 333 2.88 20.85 -13.45
N ALA A 334 3.82 21.68 -13.01
CA ALA A 334 3.88 22.09 -11.62
C ALA A 334 2.49 22.58 -11.22
N THR A 335 1.85 21.92 -10.26
CA THR A 335 0.64 22.46 -9.67
C THR A 335 1.09 23.70 -8.92
N GLN A 336 0.81 24.87 -9.50
CA GLN A 336 0.92 26.11 -8.75
C GLN A 336 -0.08 25.99 -7.61
N TYR A 337 0.43 25.73 -6.41
CA TYR A 337 -0.39 25.91 -5.24
C TYR A 337 -0.74 27.40 -5.20
N PRO A 338 -2.02 27.79 -5.18
CA PRO A 338 -2.39 29.19 -5.38
C PRO A 338 -1.58 30.05 -4.39
N PRO A 339 -0.70 30.95 -4.89
CA PRO A 339 -0.16 31.97 -4.01
C PRO A 339 -1.36 32.73 -3.46
N GLU A 340 -1.34 33.08 -2.18
CA GLU A 340 -2.39 33.91 -1.61
C GLU A 340 -2.68 35.07 -2.55
N SER A 341 -3.95 35.21 -2.96
CA SER A 341 -4.43 36.48 -3.47
C SER A 341 -4.11 37.49 -2.36
N PRO A 342 -3.29 38.54 -2.58
CA PRO A 342 -2.76 39.35 -1.47
C PRO A 342 -3.79 40.15 -0.65
N GLU A 343 -5.09 40.03 -0.93
CA GLU A 343 -6.14 40.85 -0.33
C GLU A 343 -7.43 40.05 -0.12
N ALA A 344 -7.42 39.12 0.83
CA ALA A 344 -8.64 38.74 1.53
C ALA A 344 -8.52 39.24 2.97
N SER A 345 -8.65 40.55 3.15
CA SER A 345 -9.03 41.10 4.44
C SER A 345 -10.28 40.37 4.92
N GLU A 346 -10.35 40.02 6.20
CA GLU A 346 -11.55 39.61 6.90
C GLU A 346 -12.66 40.67 6.74
N SER A 347 -13.35 40.69 5.60
CA SER A 347 -14.75 41.09 5.55
C SER A 347 -15.53 39.80 5.69
N GLN A 348 -16.12 39.59 6.87
CA GLN A 348 -17.15 38.57 7.04
C GLN A 348 -18.15 38.74 5.88
N PRO A 349 -18.42 37.69 5.06
CA PRO A 349 -19.53 37.78 4.14
C PRO A 349 -20.79 37.98 4.99
N ASP A 350 -21.61 38.96 4.61
CA ASP A 350 -22.93 39.15 5.20
C ASP A 350 -23.64 37.80 5.21
N ALA A 351 -23.91 37.30 6.42
CA ALA A 351 -24.60 36.04 6.61
C ALA A 351 -25.97 36.14 5.92
N ILE A 352 -26.19 35.35 4.87
CA ILE A 352 -27.53 35.09 4.36
C ILE A 352 -28.23 34.28 5.46
N SER A 353 -28.99 34.98 6.30
CA SER A 353 -29.75 34.41 7.41
C SER A 353 -31.06 33.78 6.90
N GLY A 354 -30.95 32.63 6.24
CA GLY A 354 -32.09 31.74 6.03
C GLY A 354 -32.38 30.93 7.29
N HIS A 355 -33.60 30.98 7.82
CA HIS A 355 -34.04 30.04 8.85
C HIS A 355 -34.75 28.88 8.16
N SER A 356 -34.20 27.67 8.22
CA SER A 356 -34.91 26.45 7.84
C SER A 356 -35.14 25.57 9.08
N VAL A 357 -36.26 24.85 9.09
CA VAL A 357 -36.60 23.91 10.16
C VAL A 357 -36.15 22.52 9.71
N CYS A 358 -35.46 21.78 10.59
CA CYS A 358 -35.13 20.38 10.31
C CYS A 358 -36.41 19.53 10.24
N ASP A 359 -36.65 18.84 9.13
CA ASP A 359 -37.86 18.03 8.93
C ASP A 359 -38.02 16.89 9.94
N SER A 360 -36.93 16.42 10.52
CA SER A 360 -36.92 15.28 11.45
C SER A 360 -37.15 15.69 12.90
N CYS A 361 -36.59 16.82 13.34
CA CYS A 361 -36.64 17.22 14.76
C CYS A 361 -37.29 18.58 15.03
N GLY A 362 -37.68 19.34 13.99
CA GLY A 362 -38.35 20.63 14.14
C GLY A 362 -37.47 21.77 14.67
N ALA A 363 -36.17 21.55 14.83
CA ALA A 363 -35.25 22.57 15.34
C ALA A 363 -34.91 23.59 14.25
N ALA A 364 -34.74 24.85 14.65
CA ALA A 364 -34.18 25.89 13.78
C ALA A 364 -32.70 25.56 13.50
N VAL A 365 -32.33 25.41 12.23
CA VAL A 365 -30.96 25.08 11.83
C VAL A 365 -30.22 26.37 11.53
N ALA A 366 -29.09 26.60 12.22
CA ALA A 366 -28.13 27.62 11.81
C ALA A 366 -27.40 27.11 10.57
N LEU A 367 -27.66 27.73 9.41
CA LEU A 367 -27.07 27.31 8.14
C LEU A 367 -25.60 27.76 8.08
N HIS A 368 -24.67 26.82 8.23
CA HIS A 368 -23.26 27.03 7.91
C HIS A 368 -22.95 26.46 6.53
N ALA A 369 -22.83 27.32 5.53
CA ALA A 369 -22.44 26.91 4.18
C ALA A 369 -20.92 26.69 4.11
N TYR A 370 -20.50 25.48 3.72
CA TYR A 370 -19.14 25.22 3.28
C TYR A 370 -19.11 25.23 1.75
N PRO A 371 -18.37 26.13 1.10
CA PRO A 371 -18.24 26.09 -0.35
C PRO A 371 -17.28 24.96 -0.74
N GLU A 372 -17.82 23.92 -1.36
CA GLU A 372 -17.04 23.02 -2.22
C GLU A 372 -17.35 23.37 -3.68
N GLY A 373 -16.32 23.35 -4.54
CA GLY A 373 -16.37 23.76 -5.95
C GLY A 373 -17.19 22.84 -6.88
N ASN A 374 -18.25 22.20 -6.36
CA ASN A 374 -18.97 21.12 -7.01
C ASN A 374 -20.48 21.39 -7.10
N GLY A 375 -20.98 22.53 -6.59
CA GLY A 375 -22.40 22.91 -6.65
C GLY A 375 -23.32 22.20 -5.63
N TRP A 376 -22.75 21.55 -4.61
CA TRP A 376 -23.50 20.89 -3.53
C TRP A 376 -23.20 21.55 -2.19
N HIS A 377 -24.26 21.84 -1.42
CA HIS A 377 -24.15 22.33 -0.05
C HIS A 377 -24.57 21.24 0.94
N TRP A 378 -23.73 20.99 1.94
CA TRP A 378 -23.99 20.06 3.02
C TRP A 378 -24.36 20.82 4.29
N TYR A 379 -25.43 20.37 4.95
CA TYR A 379 -25.91 20.90 6.21
C TYR A 379 -25.92 19.81 7.27
N GLU A 380 -25.57 20.14 8.51
CA GLU A 380 -25.66 19.23 9.65
C GLU A 380 -26.48 19.92 10.74
N CYS A 381 -27.53 19.26 11.23
CA CYS A 381 -28.36 19.82 12.30
C CYS A 381 -27.69 19.59 13.66
N ASP A 382 -27.35 20.65 14.37
CA ASP A 382 -26.72 20.56 15.70
C ASP A 382 -27.58 19.83 16.75
N SER A 383 -28.90 19.79 16.56
CA SER A 383 -29.82 19.18 17.54
C SER A 383 -29.96 17.66 17.36
N CYS A 384 -29.91 17.13 16.14
CA CYS A 384 -30.16 15.71 15.86
C CYS A 384 -29.03 15.00 15.12
N GLY A 385 -28.03 15.74 14.60
CA GLY A 385 -26.89 15.20 13.85
C GLY A 385 -27.23 14.71 12.44
N GLU A 386 -28.40 15.05 11.91
CA GLU A 386 -28.83 14.62 10.59
C GLU A 386 -28.24 15.53 9.51
N SER A 387 -27.75 14.93 8.42
CA SER A 387 -27.12 15.66 7.32
C SER A 387 -28.01 15.67 6.07
N ALA A 388 -28.15 16.83 5.43
CA ALA A 388 -28.87 16.98 4.17
C ALA A 388 -27.98 17.62 3.10
N ALA A 389 -28.15 17.20 1.85
CA ALA A 389 -27.48 17.77 0.68
C ALA A 389 -28.52 18.50 -0.18
N ILE A 390 -28.25 19.77 -0.51
CA ILE A 390 -29.11 20.55 -1.40
C ILE A 390 -28.27 21.05 -2.58
N LEU A 391 -28.77 20.81 -3.79
CA LEU A 391 -28.22 21.34 -5.05
C LEU A 391 -28.55 22.82 -5.18
N SER A 392 -27.58 23.63 -5.62
CA SER A 392 -27.73 25.08 -5.71
C SER A 392 -28.73 25.57 -6.79
N ASN A 393 -29.37 24.68 -7.56
CA ASN A 393 -30.40 25.05 -8.55
C ASN A 393 -31.36 23.88 -8.85
N PRO A 394 -32.64 23.93 -8.42
CA PRO A 394 -33.62 22.86 -8.72
C PRO A 394 -34.29 22.98 -10.10
N GLU A 395 -34.03 24.02 -10.90
CA GLU A 395 -34.73 24.25 -12.17
C GLU A 395 -34.18 23.42 -13.37
N GLU A 396 -32.99 22.83 -13.29
CA GLU A 396 -32.43 22.01 -14.38
C GLU A 396 -32.79 20.51 -14.34
N ALA A 397 -33.48 20.03 -13.29
CA ALA A 397 -33.83 18.61 -13.14
C ALA A 397 -35.19 18.22 -13.75
N ALA A 398 -35.90 19.15 -14.40
CA ALA A 398 -37.31 18.96 -14.82
C ALA A 398 -37.54 18.79 -16.33
N SER A 399 -36.52 18.47 -17.14
CA SER A 399 -36.71 18.32 -18.60
C SER A 399 -36.13 17.03 -19.20
N GLU A 400 -36.50 15.86 -18.69
CA GLU A 400 -36.32 14.59 -19.42
C GLU A 400 -37.44 13.61 -19.04
N SER A 401 -38.68 13.93 -19.44
CA SER A 401 -39.79 12.98 -19.49
C SER A 401 -39.93 12.42 -20.91
N ASN A 402 -39.51 11.16 -21.08
CA ASN A 402 -39.65 10.42 -22.32
C ASN A 402 -41.05 9.77 -22.40
N PRO A 403 -41.81 9.89 -23.51
CA PRO A 403 -43.17 9.37 -23.56
C PRO A 403 -43.22 7.92 -24.06
N SER A 404 -44.08 7.13 -23.42
CA SER A 404 -44.84 5.99 -23.98
C SER A 404 -44.07 4.92 -24.78
N ALA A 405 -43.74 3.80 -24.12
CA ALA A 405 -43.57 2.51 -24.79
C ALA A 405 -44.85 1.67 -24.64
N SER A 406 -45.41 1.30 -25.78
CA SER A 406 -46.59 0.46 -25.96
C SER A 406 -46.41 -0.92 -25.32
N PHE A 407 -47.45 -1.37 -24.62
CA PHE A 407 -47.66 -2.76 -24.23
C PHE A 407 -47.48 -3.68 -25.45
N CYS A 408 -46.57 -4.64 -25.37
CA CYS A 408 -46.48 -5.77 -26.28
C CYS A 408 -46.82 -7.07 -25.54
N ASP A 409 -47.57 -7.88 -26.27
CA ASP A 409 -48.16 -9.20 -26.03
C ASP A 409 -47.25 -10.22 -25.30
N PRO A 410 -47.70 -10.89 -24.22
CA PRO A 410 -46.96 -11.98 -23.59
C PRO A 410 -47.43 -13.32 -24.17
N GLY A 411 -46.89 -13.74 -25.31
CA GLY A 411 -47.36 -14.97 -25.98
C GLY A 411 -46.34 -15.78 -26.79
N GLY A 412 -45.07 -15.38 -26.83
CA GLY A 412 -44.03 -16.14 -27.55
C GLY A 412 -43.10 -16.86 -26.59
N GLU A 413 -43.26 -18.17 -26.41
CA GLU A 413 -42.22 -19.04 -25.85
C GLU A 413 -41.03 -19.02 -26.83
N VAL A 414 -40.00 -18.24 -26.49
CA VAL A 414 -38.70 -18.33 -27.16
C VAL A 414 -38.02 -19.58 -26.59
N GLU A 415 -37.93 -20.64 -27.39
CA GLU A 415 -37.07 -21.80 -27.09
C GLU A 415 -35.64 -21.27 -26.87
N LEU A 416 -35.22 -21.26 -25.60
CA LEU A 416 -33.83 -20.98 -25.26
C LEU A 416 -32.97 -22.08 -25.90
N PRO A 417 -31.86 -21.72 -26.57
CA PRO A 417 -30.94 -22.73 -27.09
C PRO A 417 -30.51 -23.65 -25.94
N PRO A 418 -30.32 -24.96 -26.22
CA PRO A 418 -29.90 -25.91 -25.20
C PRO A 418 -28.63 -25.38 -24.52
N ALA A 419 -28.63 -25.42 -23.19
CA ALA A 419 -27.47 -25.04 -22.40
C ALA A 419 -26.24 -25.81 -22.93
N PRO A 420 -25.11 -25.13 -23.21
CA PRO A 420 -23.93 -25.82 -23.69
C PRO A 420 -23.51 -26.87 -22.67
N ASP A 421 -23.08 -28.03 -23.16
CA ASP A 421 -22.57 -29.09 -22.31
C ASP A 421 -21.47 -28.53 -21.39
N PRO A 422 -21.45 -28.92 -20.10
CA PRO A 422 -20.44 -28.45 -19.16
C PRO A 422 -19.05 -28.82 -19.69
N VAL A 423 -18.24 -27.80 -19.97
CA VAL A 423 -16.86 -27.98 -20.40
C VAL A 423 -16.10 -28.66 -19.26
N GLU A 424 -15.68 -29.91 -19.47
CA GLU A 424 -14.81 -30.61 -18.53
C GLU A 424 -13.45 -29.90 -18.46
N TYR A 425 -13.16 -29.31 -17.30
CA TYR A 425 -11.89 -28.66 -17.07
C TYR A 425 -10.80 -29.71 -16.81
N PRO A 426 -9.57 -29.48 -17.30
CA PRO A 426 -8.43 -30.31 -16.93
C PRO A 426 -8.28 -30.36 -15.41
N SER A 427 -7.92 -31.53 -14.90
CA SER A 427 -7.52 -31.71 -13.51
C SER A 427 -6.32 -30.81 -13.16
N PRO A 428 -6.10 -30.52 -11.86
CA PRO A 428 -4.92 -29.75 -11.43
C PRO A 428 -3.59 -30.35 -11.90
N GLU A 429 -3.50 -31.68 -11.99
CA GLU A 429 -2.31 -32.40 -12.47
C GLU A 429 -2.09 -32.19 -13.97
N GLU A 430 -3.15 -32.29 -14.77
CA GLU A 430 -3.10 -32.01 -16.21
C GLU A 430 -2.76 -30.53 -16.48
N MET A 431 -3.31 -29.60 -15.69
CA MET A 431 -2.98 -28.19 -15.80
C MET A 431 -1.50 -27.94 -15.48
N ALA A 432 -0.96 -28.56 -14.43
CA ALA A 432 0.45 -28.46 -14.09
C ALA A 432 1.35 -29.04 -15.19
N ALA A 433 0.97 -30.19 -15.77
CA ALA A 433 1.69 -30.81 -16.88
C ALA A 433 1.70 -29.90 -18.13
N ARG A 434 0.56 -29.29 -18.47
CA ARG A 434 0.46 -28.32 -19.58
C ARG A 434 1.29 -27.06 -19.34
N MET A 435 1.28 -26.53 -18.12
CA MET A 435 2.13 -25.40 -17.75
C MET A 435 3.62 -25.74 -17.91
N ALA A 436 4.05 -26.92 -17.47
CA ALA A 436 5.43 -27.35 -17.62
C ALA A 436 5.82 -27.52 -19.11
N ALA A 437 4.94 -28.13 -19.91
CA ALA A 437 5.18 -28.32 -21.35
C ALA A 437 5.24 -26.99 -22.12
N LEU A 438 4.36 -26.04 -21.82
CA LEU A 438 4.39 -24.71 -22.41
C LEU A 438 5.64 -23.94 -21.97
N ALA A 439 6.03 -24.01 -20.69
CA ALA A 439 7.27 -23.40 -20.21
C ALA A 439 8.50 -23.96 -20.94
N GLU A 440 8.56 -25.27 -21.20
CA GLU A 440 9.65 -25.87 -21.98
C GLU A 440 9.68 -25.32 -23.42
N THR A 441 8.50 -25.20 -24.05
CA THR A 441 8.35 -24.65 -25.40
C THR A 441 8.86 -23.20 -25.48
N ILE A 442 8.50 -22.37 -24.49
CA ILE A 442 8.94 -20.98 -24.39
C ILE A 442 10.45 -20.91 -24.18
N ARG A 443 10.97 -21.73 -23.26
CA ARG A 443 12.40 -21.78 -22.95
C ARG A 443 13.22 -22.15 -24.18
N ALA A 444 12.85 -23.23 -24.88
CA ALA A 444 13.49 -23.67 -26.12
C ALA A 444 13.46 -22.58 -27.21
N SER A 445 12.35 -21.84 -27.33
CA SER A 445 12.20 -20.77 -28.32
C SER A 445 13.02 -19.52 -28.02
N LEU A 446 13.41 -19.31 -26.76
CA LEU A 446 14.17 -18.15 -26.30
C LEU A 446 15.67 -18.43 -26.15
N VAL A 447 16.14 -19.68 -26.27
CA VAL A 447 17.58 -20.01 -26.22
C VAL A 447 18.33 -19.21 -27.29
N GLY A 448 19.35 -18.46 -26.87
CA GLY A 448 20.18 -17.64 -27.76
C GLY A 448 19.51 -16.35 -28.24
N ARG A 449 18.28 -16.05 -27.80
CA ARG A 449 17.64 -14.75 -28.04
C ARG A 449 17.81 -13.85 -26.82
N PRO A 450 17.97 -12.53 -26.99
CA PRO A 450 17.84 -11.60 -25.87
C PRO A 450 16.43 -11.72 -25.29
N LEU A 451 16.30 -11.79 -23.97
CA LEU A 451 15.00 -11.88 -23.31
C LEU A 451 14.18 -10.63 -23.68
N PRO A 452 13.02 -10.80 -24.32
CA PRO A 452 12.18 -9.69 -24.74
C PRO A 452 11.31 -9.20 -23.58
N ILE A 453 10.93 -7.93 -23.67
CA ILE A 453 9.95 -7.13 -22.90
C ILE A 453 9.63 -7.66 -21.48
N PRO A 454 9.88 -6.87 -20.41
CA PRO A 454 9.47 -7.21 -19.05
C PRO A 454 8.01 -7.70 -19.00
N ILE A 455 7.78 -8.88 -18.41
CA ILE A 455 6.41 -9.44 -18.21
C ILE A 455 5.51 -8.43 -17.49
N LYS A 456 6.13 -7.57 -16.65
CA LYS A 456 5.54 -6.39 -16.05
C LYS A 456 6.53 -5.22 -16.10
N PRO A 457 6.07 -3.97 -16.25
CA PRO A 457 6.92 -2.80 -16.09
C PRO A 457 7.69 -2.84 -14.75
N GLY A 458 9.01 -2.78 -14.80
CA GLY A 458 9.89 -2.78 -13.63
C GLY A 458 10.34 -4.15 -13.10
N GLU A 459 9.88 -5.26 -13.68
CA GLU A 459 10.35 -6.60 -13.31
C GLU A 459 11.49 -7.04 -14.23
N SER A 460 12.74 -7.05 -13.72
CA SER A 460 13.85 -7.69 -14.43
C SER A 460 13.81 -9.20 -14.12
N ILE A 461 13.12 -9.97 -14.95
CA ILE A 461 13.28 -11.41 -14.93
C ILE A 461 14.60 -11.73 -15.63
N THR A 462 15.66 -11.93 -14.85
CA THR A 462 17.03 -12.10 -15.36
C THR A 462 17.33 -13.53 -15.83
N GLY A 463 16.35 -14.44 -15.77
CA GLY A 463 16.51 -15.84 -16.15
C GLY A 463 15.40 -16.33 -17.08
N ILE A 464 15.80 -16.98 -18.18
CA ILE A 464 14.91 -17.59 -19.17
C ILE A 464 13.91 -18.58 -18.55
N ASP A 465 14.32 -19.29 -17.49
CA ASP A 465 13.48 -20.24 -16.77
C ASP A 465 12.32 -19.57 -16.04
N LEU A 466 12.62 -18.48 -15.33
CA LEU A 466 11.61 -17.72 -14.61
C LEU A 466 10.65 -17.03 -15.58
N TYR A 467 11.16 -16.56 -16.72
CA TYR A 467 10.34 -15.94 -17.76
C TYR A 467 9.37 -16.95 -18.35
N ALA A 468 9.87 -18.11 -18.75
CA ALA A 468 9.08 -19.16 -19.38
C ALA A 468 7.95 -19.68 -18.49
N VAL A 469 8.22 -19.89 -17.19
CA VAL A 469 7.20 -20.34 -16.23
C VAL A 469 6.14 -19.26 -16.00
N ALA A 470 6.54 -17.99 -15.91
CA ALA A 470 5.62 -16.88 -15.69
C ALA A 470 4.68 -16.63 -16.89
N GLU A 471 5.21 -16.67 -18.11
CA GLU A 471 4.39 -16.57 -19.34
C GLU A 471 3.47 -17.78 -19.49
N ALA A 472 3.97 -19.01 -19.30
CA ALA A 472 3.14 -20.22 -19.40
C ALA A 472 1.95 -20.20 -18.42
N ARG A 473 2.21 -19.78 -17.18
CA ARG A 473 1.17 -19.61 -16.16
C ARG A 473 0.14 -18.56 -16.56
N SER A 474 0.59 -17.45 -17.12
CA SER A 474 -0.29 -16.34 -17.49
C SER A 474 -1.17 -16.72 -18.67
N ALA A 475 -0.59 -17.32 -19.72
CA ALA A 475 -1.28 -17.80 -20.91
C ALA A 475 -2.35 -18.86 -20.61
N LEU A 476 -2.11 -19.75 -19.64
CA LEU A 476 -3.06 -20.78 -19.22
C LEU A 476 -4.01 -20.34 -18.09
N SER A 477 -4.00 -19.05 -17.74
CA SER A 477 -4.87 -18.50 -16.69
C SER A 477 -6.33 -18.49 -17.13
N LYS A 478 -7.25 -18.81 -16.20
CA LYS A 478 -8.69 -18.64 -16.40
C LYS A 478 -9.12 -17.18 -16.52
N SER A 479 -8.25 -16.23 -16.12
CA SER A 479 -8.55 -14.80 -16.19
C SER A 479 -8.14 -14.25 -17.56
N PRO A 480 -9.08 -13.72 -18.37
CA PRO A 480 -8.78 -13.11 -19.66
C PRO A 480 -7.77 -11.96 -19.57
N GLN A 481 -7.82 -11.21 -18.46
CA GLN A 481 -6.91 -10.08 -18.18
C GLN A 481 -5.44 -10.53 -18.01
N LEU A 482 -5.21 -11.79 -17.63
CA LEU A 482 -3.87 -12.37 -17.50
C LEU A 482 -3.48 -13.15 -18.75
N ALA A 483 -4.42 -13.90 -19.35
CA ALA A 483 -4.18 -14.72 -20.52
C ALA A 483 -3.87 -13.89 -21.76
N ARG A 484 -4.72 -12.93 -22.11
CA ARG A 484 -4.62 -12.19 -23.37
C ARG A 484 -3.27 -11.47 -23.56
N PRO A 485 -2.74 -10.69 -22.59
CA PRO A 485 -1.45 -10.03 -22.77
C PRO A 485 -0.28 -11.03 -22.90
N ALA A 486 -0.36 -12.19 -22.24
CA ALA A 486 0.65 -13.24 -22.34
C ALA A 486 0.61 -13.91 -23.73
N LEU A 487 -0.58 -14.22 -24.22
CA LEU A 487 -0.79 -14.78 -25.56
C LEU A 487 -0.28 -13.83 -26.65
N GLU A 488 -0.60 -12.53 -26.56
CA GLU A 488 -0.13 -11.51 -27.50
C GLU A 488 1.41 -11.40 -27.51
N ARG A 489 2.06 -11.44 -26.33
CA ARG A 489 3.53 -11.47 -26.24
C ARG A 489 4.12 -12.74 -26.84
N LEU A 490 3.56 -13.91 -26.53
CA LEU A 490 4.04 -15.18 -27.08
C LEU A 490 3.88 -15.25 -28.60
N ALA A 491 2.80 -14.70 -29.14
CA ALA A 491 2.58 -14.56 -30.58
C ALA A 491 3.63 -13.65 -31.24
N LEU A 492 3.96 -12.50 -30.63
CA LEU A 492 5.03 -11.61 -31.10
C LEU A 492 6.42 -12.29 -31.12
N LEU A 493 6.61 -13.33 -30.31
CA LEU A 493 7.84 -14.13 -30.28
C LEU A 493 7.84 -15.30 -31.27
N GLY A 494 6.72 -15.49 -31.99
CA GLY A 494 6.51 -16.61 -32.90
C GLY A 494 6.29 -17.94 -32.17
N ILE A 495 5.82 -17.91 -30.92
CA ILE A 495 5.58 -19.11 -30.12
C ILE A 495 4.11 -19.50 -30.28
N ASP A 496 3.86 -20.58 -31.02
CA ASP A 496 2.53 -21.17 -31.16
C ASP A 496 2.11 -21.91 -29.88
N VAL A 497 1.07 -21.40 -29.23
CA VAL A 497 0.53 -21.92 -27.98
C VAL A 497 -0.76 -22.73 -28.16
N SER A 498 -1.31 -22.81 -29.38
CA SER A 498 -2.61 -23.43 -29.68
C SER A 498 -2.72 -24.87 -29.15
N LYS A 499 -1.64 -25.66 -29.28
CA LYS A 499 -1.54 -27.03 -28.79
C LYS A 499 -1.69 -27.17 -27.27
N HIS A 500 -1.38 -26.12 -26.52
CA HIS A 500 -1.45 -26.09 -25.06
C HIS A 500 -2.80 -25.58 -24.55
N LEU A 501 -3.51 -24.80 -25.35
CA LEU A 501 -4.79 -24.17 -25.00
C LEU A 501 -6.02 -25.07 -25.22
N SER A 502 -5.90 -26.13 -26.01
CA SER A 502 -7.02 -27.03 -26.36
C SER A 502 -7.76 -27.54 -25.12
N GLY A 503 -9.03 -27.16 -24.95
CA GLY A 503 -9.87 -27.56 -23.82
C GLY A 503 -9.72 -26.75 -22.52
N ILE A 504 -8.95 -25.66 -22.51
CA ILE A 504 -8.88 -24.74 -21.35
C ILE A 504 -9.76 -23.52 -21.56
N ILE A 505 -9.90 -23.08 -22.82
CA ILE A 505 -10.60 -21.87 -23.15
C ILE A 505 -11.75 -22.19 -24.10
N GLY A 506 -12.96 -21.73 -23.73
CA GLY A 506 -14.12 -21.76 -24.63
C GLY A 506 -13.77 -21.07 -25.95
N VAL A 507 -14.34 -21.54 -27.05
CA VAL A 507 -14.01 -21.20 -28.45
C VAL A 507 -13.93 -19.68 -28.69
N GLU A 508 -14.57 -18.85 -27.87
CA GLU A 508 -14.56 -17.38 -27.94
C GLU A 508 -13.18 -16.71 -27.73
N HIS A 509 -12.15 -17.44 -27.28
CA HIS A 509 -10.81 -16.87 -27.07
C HIS A 509 -9.77 -17.27 -28.14
N ALA A 510 -10.13 -18.13 -29.10
CA ALA A 510 -9.19 -18.66 -30.10
C ALA A 510 -8.97 -17.74 -31.31
N GLU A 511 -9.66 -16.58 -31.38
CA GLU A 511 -9.54 -15.60 -32.49
C GLU A 511 -8.45 -14.52 -32.26
N VAL A 512 -7.61 -14.66 -31.23
CA VAL A 512 -6.41 -13.82 -30.98
C VAL A 512 -5.17 -14.60 -31.36
#